data_AF-A0A644X5Q9-F1
#
_entry.id   AF-A0A644X5Q9-F1
#
_cell.length_a   1.000
_cell.length_b   1.000
_cell.length_c   1.000
_cell.angle_alpha   90.00
_cell.angle_beta   90.00
_cell.angle_gamma   90.00
#
_symmetry.space_group_name_H-M   'P 1'
#
loop_
_entity.id
_entity.type
_entity.pdbx_description
1 polymer ?
#
loop_
_entity_poly.entity_id
_entity_poly.type
_entity_poly.pdbx_seq_one_letter_code
_entity_poly.pdbx_strand_id
1 'polypeptide(L)'
;MNNARRKILSCCLEMLRKAGTEEEIESAKAIIESILDEENDSRENTPESLQESDQYCKSEEASDDMESAVNALEDAISALEDNEDQSKSSIREAIEYLEGISGVH
;
A
#
# COMPACT_ATOMS: atom_id res chain seq x y z
N MET A 1 -4.49 11.75 1.06
CA MET A 1 -4.82 10.67 2.03
C MET A 1 -5.28 11.18 3.39
N ASN A 2 -6.36 10.61 3.93
CA ASN A 2 -6.92 10.98 5.23
C ASN A 2 -6.25 10.22 6.42
N ASN A 3 -6.53 10.64 7.66
CA ASN A 3 -5.89 10.06 8.85
C ASN A 3 -6.38 8.62 9.16
N ALA A 4 -7.64 8.31 8.85
CA ALA A 4 -8.19 6.97 9.07
C ALA A 4 -7.49 5.93 8.17
N ARG A 5 -7.32 6.24 6.88
CA ARG A 5 -6.60 5.41 5.91
C ARG A 5 -5.14 5.21 6.31
N ARG A 6 -4.44 6.29 6.70
CA ARG A 6 -3.08 6.20 7.27
C ARG A 6 -3.00 5.21 8.43
N LYS A 7 -3.97 5.26 9.35
CA LYS A 7 -4.00 4.36 10.50
C LYS A 7 -4.21 2.90 10.09
N ILE A 8 -5.07 2.65 9.09
CA ILE A 8 -5.29 1.29 8.59
C ILE A 8 -4.03 0.79 7.86
N LEU A 9 -3.36 1.63 7.05
CA LEU A 9 -2.10 1.28 6.42
C LEU A 9 -0.99 1.00 7.44
N SER A 10 -0.88 1.77 8.52
CA SER A 10 0.03 1.46 9.64
C SER A 10 -0.28 0.08 10.27
N CYS A 11 -1.57 -0.27 10.42
CA CYS A 11 -1.93 -1.61 10.87
C CYS A 11 -1.54 -2.69 9.84
N CYS A 12 -1.71 -2.40 8.54
CA CYS A 12 -1.33 -3.29 7.46
C CYS A 12 0.19 -3.53 7.42
N LEU A 13 1.00 -2.49 7.63
CA LEU A 13 2.44 -2.60 7.80
C LEU A 13 2.82 -3.55 8.95
N GLU A 14 2.15 -3.41 10.09
CA GLU A 14 2.37 -4.30 11.23
C GLU A 14 2.00 -5.76 10.96
N MET A 15 1.05 -6.01 10.05
CA MET A 15 0.72 -7.34 9.55
C MET A 15 1.80 -7.84 8.59
N LEU A 16 2.20 -7.05 7.59
CA LEU A 16 3.25 -7.40 6.62
C LEU A 16 4.60 -7.69 7.26
N ARG A 17 4.99 -6.93 8.30
CA ARG A 17 6.22 -7.17 9.08
C ARG A 17 6.25 -8.54 9.76
N LYS A 18 5.09 -9.15 9.99
CA LYS A 18 4.92 -10.45 10.64
C LYS A 18 4.44 -11.53 9.66
N ALA A 19 4.11 -11.16 8.43
CA ALA A 19 3.53 -12.06 7.45
C ALA A 19 4.52 -13.17 7.10
N GLY A 20 4.04 -14.40 7.20
CA GLY A 20 4.79 -15.59 6.83
C GLY A 20 3.99 -16.58 5.98
N THR A 21 2.72 -16.29 5.71
CA THR A 21 1.84 -17.14 4.91
C THR A 21 1.19 -16.37 3.76
N GLU A 22 0.78 -17.08 2.72
CA GLU A 22 0.04 -16.53 1.58
C GLU A 22 -1.23 -15.80 2.03
N GLU A 23 -2.03 -16.42 2.92
CA GLU A 23 -3.28 -15.83 3.43
C GLU A 23 -3.05 -14.47 4.13
N GLU A 24 -1.95 -14.32 4.87
CA GLU A 24 -1.60 -13.05 5.54
C GLU A 24 -1.22 -11.97 4.51
N ILE A 25 -0.49 -12.36 3.46
CA ILE A 25 -0.09 -11.46 2.38
C ILE A 25 -1.30 -11.05 1.54
N GLU A 26 -2.17 -11.99 1.17
CA GLU A 26 -3.43 -11.71 0.46
C GLU A 26 -4.35 -10.79 1.27
N SER A 27 -4.46 -11.04 2.59
CA SER A 27 -5.27 -10.20 3.48
C SER A 27 -4.73 -8.77 3.53
N ALA A 28 -3.41 -8.60 3.63
CA ALA A 28 -2.78 -7.29 3.60
C ALA A 28 -2.98 -6.59 2.24
N LYS A 29 -2.82 -7.34 1.14
CA LYS A 29 -3.05 -6.84 -0.22
C LYS A 29 -4.48 -6.31 -0.39
N ALA A 30 -5.48 -7.11 0.01
CA ALA A 30 -6.89 -6.72 -0.09
C ALA A 30 -7.22 -5.45 0.74
N ILE A 31 -6.56 -5.27 1.88
CA ILE A 31 -6.69 -4.04 2.68
C ILE A 31 -6.11 -2.84 1.92
N ILE A 32 -4.94 -2.99 1.31
CA ILE A 32 -4.28 -1.91 0.56
C ILE A 32 -5.11 -1.55 -0.68
N GLU A 33 -5.58 -2.53 -1.45
CA GLU A 33 -6.45 -2.33 -2.62
C GLU A 33 -7.74 -1.59 -2.24
N SER A 34 -8.39 -1.97 -1.14
CA SER A 34 -9.58 -1.28 -0.66
C SER A 34 -9.30 0.19 -0.29
N ILE A 35 -8.13 0.50 0.27
CA ILE A 35 -7.74 1.88 0.62
C ILE A 35 -7.38 2.67 -0.63
N LEU A 36 -6.71 2.03 -1.59
CA LEU A 36 -6.35 2.61 -2.87
C LEU A 36 -7.60 3.04 -3.63
N ASP A 37 -8.59 2.16 -3.75
CA ASP A 37 -9.88 2.47 -4.37
C ASP A 37 -10.56 3.68 -3.71
N GLU A 38 -10.64 3.68 -2.38
CA GLU A 38 -11.21 4.79 -1.63
C GLU A 38 -10.43 6.12 -1.82
N GLU A 39 -9.10 6.05 -1.92
CA GLU A 39 -8.25 7.22 -2.12
C GLU A 39 -8.40 7.78 -3.52
N ASN A 40 -8.41 6.91 -4.53
CA ASN A 40 -8.65 7.27 -5.93
C ASN A 40 -10.04 7.90 -6.10
N ASP A 41 -11.10 7.27 -5.57
CA ASP A 41 -12.46 7.85 -5.57
C ASP A 41 -12.49 9.24 -4.92
N SER A 42 -11.79 9.42 -3.80
CA SER A 42 -11.73 10.72 -3.12
C SER A 42 -10.98 11.76 -3.96
N ARG A 43 -9.91 11.34 -4.63
CA ARG A 43 -9.07 12.20 -5.47
C ARG A 43 -9.80 12.62 -6.74
N GLU A 44 -10.46 11.69 -7.43
CA GLU A 44 -11.24 11.97 -8.64
C GLU A 44 -12.38 12.97 -8.41
N ASN A 45 -12.95 12.98 -7.20
CA ASN A 45 -13.97 13.94 -6.79
C ASN A 45 -13.40 15.32 -6.39
N THR A 46 -12.07 15.52 -6.45
CA THR A 46 -11.45 16.82 -6.13
C THR A 46 -11.66 17.83 -7.26
N PRO A 47 -12.18 19.04 -6.95
CA PRO A 47 -12.37 20.09 -7.96
C PRO A 47 -11.08 20.41 -8.73
N GLU A 48 -11.19 20.66 -10.03
CA GLU A 48 -10.07 20.97 -10.93
C GLU A 48 -9.16 22.10 -10.40
N SER A 49 -9.75 23.13 -9.78
CA SER A 49 -8.99 24.24 -9.16
C SER A 49 -8.12 23.84 -7.98
N LEU A 50 -8.26 22.63 -7.45
CA LEU A 50 -7.48 22.08 -6.34
C LEU A 50 -6.58 20.90 -6.78
N GLN A 51 -6.62 20.50 -8.05
CA GLN A 51 -5.79 19.39 -8.55
C GLN A 51 -4.30 19.76 -8.67
N GLU A 52 -3.98 21.05 -8.78
CA GLU A 52 -2.59 21.53 -8.70
C GLU A 52 -2.07 21.71 -7.26
N SER A 53 -2.87 21.33 -6.25
CA SER A 53 -2.47 21.51 -4.85
C SER A 53 -1.49 20.43 -4.38
N ASP A 54 -0.62 20.79 -3.43
CA ASP A 54 0.26 19.84 -2.74
C ASP A 54 -0.50 18.65 -2.15
N GLN A 55 -1.77 18.84 -1.74
CA GLN A 55 -2.57 17.78 -1.16
C GLN A 55 -3.07 16.78 -2.22
N TYR A 56 -3.33 17.24 -3.44
CA TYR A 56 -3.66 16.38 -4.57
C TYR A 56 -2.44 15.57 -5.00
N CYS A 57 -1.29 16.24 -5.19
CA CYS A 57 -0.03 15.58 -5.53
C CYS A 57 0.36 14.51 -4.49
N LYS A 58 0.27 14.80 -3.19
CA LYS A 58 0.49 13.79 -2.13
C LYS A 58 -0.53 12.66 -2.11
N SER A 59 -1.73 12.89 -2.65
CA SER A 59 -2.73 11.84 -2.81
C SER A 59 -2.32 10.94 -3.98
N GLU A 60 -1.88 11.50 -5.11
CA GLU A 60 -1.31 10.76 -6.25
C GLU A 60 -0.13 9.90 -5.83
N GLU A 61 0.89 10.50 -5.22
CA GLU A 61 2.07 9.77 -4.74
C GLU A 61 1.68 8.62 -3.80
N ALA A 62 0.73 8.84 -2.89
CA ALA A 62 0.26 7.79 -1.99
C ALA A 62 -0.43 6.64 -2.74
N SER A 63 -1.19 6.93 -3.80
CA SER A 63 -1.79 5.88 -4.64
C SER A 63 -0.73 5.10 -5.41
N ASP A 64 0.25 5.80 -6.00
CA ASP A 64 1.34 5.17 -6.76
C ASP A 64 2.18 4.25 -5.85
N ASP A 65 2.45 4.67 -4.62
CA ASP A 65 3.15 3.87 -3.60
C ASP A 65 2.30 2.64 -3.20
N MET A 66 0.99 2.79 -3.02
CA MET A 66 0.09 1.67 -2.71
C MET A 66 0.00 0.67 -3.87
N GLU A 67 -0.07 1.14 -5.12
CA GLU A 67 -0.03 0.28 -6.31
C GLU A 67 1.29 -0.51 -6.41
N SER A 68 2.40 0.17 -6.15
CA SER A 68 3.73 -0.46 -6.11
C SER A 68 3.83 -1.50 -5.00
N ALA A 69 3.28 -1.21 -3.83
CA ALA A 69 3.20 -2.17 -2.73
C ALA A 69 2.35 -3.40 -3.11
N VAL A 70 1.17 -3.21 -3.72
CA VAL A 70 0.32 -4.32 -4.18
C VAL A 70 1.07 -5.22 -5.16
N ASN A 71 1.72 -4.65 -6.18
CA ASN A 71 2.51 -5.42 -7.14
C ASN A 71 3.62 -6.25 -6.46
N ALA A 72 4.34 -5.64 -5.51
CA ALA A 72 5.36 -6.34 -4.74
C ALA A 72 4.78 -7.48 -3.87
N LEU A 73 3.56 -7.33 -3.34
CA LEU A 73 2.89 -8.42 -2.62
C LEU A 73 2.45 -9.56 -3.55
N GLU A 74 2.06 -9.28 -4.80
CA GLU A 74 1.75 -10.31 -5.80
C GLU A 74 3.00 -11.12 -6.19
N ASP A 75 4.14 -10.44 -6.32
CA ASP A 75 5.43 -11.09 -6.51
C ASP A 75 5.80 -11.95 -5.29
N ALA A 76 5.53 -11.45 -4.07
CA ALA A 76 5.78 -12.18 -2.83
C ALA A 76 4.95 -13.47 -2.72
N ILE A 77 3.66 -13.41 -3.09
CA ILE A 77 2.75 -14.56 -3.14
C ILE A 77 3.28 -15.58 -4.14
N SER A 78 3.60 -15.12 -5.36
CA SER A 78 4.12 -15.99 -6.43
C SER A 78 5.44 -16.68 -6.06
N ALA A 79 6.28 -16.02 -5.24
CA ALA A 79 7.57 -16.55 -4.79
C ALA A 79 7.48 -17.38 -3.49
N LEU A 80 6.37 -17.36 -2.75
CA LEU A 80 6.28 -17.94 -1.40
C LEU A 80 6.59 -19.45 -1.38
N GLU A 81 6.09 -20.19 -2.37
CA GLU A 81 6.26 -21.65 -2.45
C GLU A 81 7.64 -22.05 -3.00
N ASP A 82 8.21 -21.24 -3.90
CA ASP A 82 9.42 -21.58 -4.65
C ASP A 82 10.69 -21.01 -4.01
N ASN A 83 10.60 -19.83 -3.38
CA ASN A 83 11.74 -19.10 -2.85
C ASN A 83 11.34 -18.13 -1.71
N GLU A 84 11.39 -18.64 -0.49
CA GLU A 84 11.07 -17.88 0.73
C GLU A 84 11.92 -16.60 0.89
N ASP A 85 13.20 -16.63 0.50
CA ASP A 85 14.08 -15.45 0.58
C ASP A 85 13.65 -14.36 -0.41
N GLN A 86 13.26 -14.75 -1.62
CA GLN A 86 12.70 -13.83 -2.61
C GLN A 86 11.36 -13.25 -2.14
N SER A 87 10.47 -14.09 -1.61
CA SER A 87 9.19 -13.65 -1.06
C SER A 87 9.38 -12.59 0.04
N LYS A 88 10.31 -12.84 0.99
CA LYS A 88 10.67 -11.87 2.03
C LYS A 88 11.24 -10.57 1.46
N SER A 89 12.03 -10.64 0.39
CA SER A 89 12.55 -9.44 -0.29
C SER A 89 11.40 -8.61 -0.87
N SER A 90 10.44 -9.25 -1.53
CA SER A 90 9.27 -8.59 -2.11
C SER A 90 8.36 -7.99 -1.04
N ILE A 91 8.12 -8.70 0.08
CA ILE A 91 7.36 -8.15 1.24
C ILE A 91 8.08 -6.91 1.80
N ARG A 92 9.40 -6.95 1.91
CA ARG A 92 10.18 -5.80 2.38
C ARG A 92 10.05 -4.61 1.44
N GLU A 93 10.08 -4.83 0.13
CA GLU A 93 9.88 -3.76 -0.85
C GLU A 93 8.48 -3.13 -0.71
N ALA A 94 7.43 -3.95 -0.54
CA ALA A 94 6.08 -3.47 -0.26
C ALA A 94 6.02 -2.61 1.01
N ILE A 95 6.72 -3.01 2.08
CA ILE A 95 6.83 -2.23 3.32
C ILE A 95 7.52 -0.88 3.06
N GLU A 96 8.61 -0.85 2.30
CA GLU A 96 9.35 0.37 1.99
C GLU A 96 8.48 1.37 1.20
N TYR A 97 7.66 0.92 0.24
CA TYR A 97 6.69 1.78 -0.45
C TYR A 97 5.66 2.36 0.53
N LEU A 98 5.05 1.52 1.38
CA LEU A 98 4.04 1.97 2.32
C LEU A 98 4.59 2.92 3.40
N GLU A 99 5.83 2.72 3.85
CA GLU A 99 6.52 3.64 4.78
C GLU A 99 6.90 4.97 4.13
N GLY A 100 7.04 5.00 2.80
CA GLY A 100 7.23 6.21 2.01
C GLY A 100 6.04 7.17 2.09
N ILE A 101 4.84 6.63 2.31
CA ILE A 101 3.62 7.43 2.38
C ILE A 101 3.61 8.28 3.65
N SER A 102 3.60 9.60 3.47
CA SER A 102 3.66 10.57 4.58
C SER A 102 2.65 10.28 5.70
N GLY A 103 3.18 9.91 6.88
CA GLY A 103 2.41 9.66 8.10
C GLY A 103 1.92 8.22 8.27
N VAL A 104 2.47 7.28 7.51
CA VAL A 104 2.34 5.84 7.68
C VAL A 104 3.64 5.30 8.28
N HIS A 105 3.59 4.76 9.51
CA HIS A 105 4.75 4.27 10.27
C HIS A 105 4.39 3.01 11.08
#